data_AF-X1J6L3-F1
#
_entry.id   AF-X1J6L3-F1
#
_cell.length_a   1.000
_cell.length_b   1.000
_cell.length_c   1.000
_cell.angle_alpha   90.00
_cell.angle_beta   90.00
_cell.angle_gamma   90.00
#
_symmetry.space_group_name_H-M   'P 1'
#
loop_
_entity.id
_entity.type
_entity.pdbx_description
1 polymer ?
#
loop_
_entity_poly.entity_id
_entity_poly.type
_entity_poly.pdbx_seq_one_letter_code
_entity_poly.pdbx_strand_id
1 'polypeptide(L)' 'MITAALKWVGGVDGFLELIDQRKLPGEFVRLECRNVEQLYKAIKTLTVRGAPAIGVA' A
#
# COMPACT_ATOMS: atom_id res chain seq x y z
N MET A 1 -16.36 -9.00 -1.97
CA MET A 1 -15.11 -8.92 -1.18
C MET A 1 -14.49 -7.56 -1.44
N ILE A 2 -14.41 -6.69 -0.43
CA ILE A 2 -13.70 -5.42 -0.56
C ILE A 2 -12.23 -5.73 -0.26
N THR A 3 -11.39 -5.82 -1.28
CA THR A 3 -9.93 -5.89 -1.12
C THR A 3 -9.44 -4.49 -0.76
N ALA A 4 -9.08 -4.28 0.50
CA ALA A 4 -8.53 -3.00 0.94
C ALA A 4 -7.17 -2.74 0.26
N ALA A 5 -6.99 -1.57 -0.35
CA ALA A 5 -5.75 -1.15 -1.00
C ALA A 5 -4.57 -1.01 -0.02
N LEU A 6 -4.90 -0.75 1.25
CA LEU A 6 -4.00 -0.50 2.36
C LEU A 6 -4.50 -1.26 3.59
N LYS A 7 -3.58 -1.73 4.44
CA LYS A 7 -3.90 -2.36 5.72
C LYS A 7 -2.75 -2.15 6.71
N TRP A 8 -3.03 -1.72 7.94
CA TRP A 8 -2.04 -1.81 9.02
C TRP A 8 -1.95 -3.24 9.54
N VAL A 9 -0.75 -3.78 9.64
CA VAL A 9 -0.48 -5.14 10.15
C VAL A 9 0.33 -5.03 11.43
N GLY A 10 -0.21 -5.58 12.52
CA GLY A 10 0.42 -5.57 13.84
C GLY A 10 -0.14 -4.50 14.79
N GLY A 11 0.61 -4.23 15.86
CA GLY A 11 0.29 -3.25 16.89
C GLY A 11 1.10 -1.96 16.70
N VAL A 12 1.63 -1.41 17.80
CA VAL A 12 2.44 -0.17 17.79
C VAL A 12 3.70 -0.28 16.92
N ASP A 13 4.32 -1.46 16.86
CA ASP A 13 5.49 -1.76 16.03
C ASP A 13 5.11 -2.39 14.66
N GLY A 14 3.86 -2.18 14.24
CA GLY A 14 3.34 -2.70 13.00
C GLY A 14 3.94 -2.05 11.75
N PHE A 15 3.39 -2.43 10.60
CA PHE A 15 3.76 -1.85 9.32
C PHE A 15 2.55 -1.71 8.40
N LEU A 16 2.71 -0.89 7.36
CA LEU A 16 1.70 -0.69 6.36
C LEU A 16 1.84 -1.74 5.25
N GLU A 17 0.80 -2.53 5.01
CA GLU A 17 0.68 -3.45 3.89
C GLU A 17 -0.08 -2.78 2.74
N LEU A 18 0.49 -2.84 1.54
CA LEU A 18 -0.01 -2.17 0.33
C LEU A 18 -0.26 -3.19 -0.78
N ILE A 19 -1.30 -3.00 -1.59
CA ILE A 19 -1.43 -3.76 -2.85
C ILE A 19 -0.66 -3.03 -3.96
N ASP A 20 0.15 -3.75 -4.73
CA ASP A 20 0.77 -3.20 -5.94
C ASP A 20 -0.25 -3.08 -7.08
N GLN A 21 -0.89 -1.92 -7.17
CA GLN A 21 -1.93 -1.65 -8.16
C GLN A 21 -1.42 -1.55 -9.60
N ARG A 22 -0.11 -1.64 -9.85
CA ARG A 22 0.47 -1.69 -11.21
C ARG A 22 0.38 -3.07 -11.81
N LYS A 23 0.30 -4.10 -10.96
CA LYS A 23 0.23 -5.50 -11.36
C LYS A 23 -1.21 -5.98 -11.58
N LEU A 24 -2.19 -5.25 -11.05
CA LEU A 24 -3.60 -5.56 -11.26
C LEU A 24 -4.04 -5.22 -12.70
N PRO A 25 -4.98 -6.01 -13.28
CA PRO A 25 -5.64 -7.19 -12.68
C PRO A 25 -4.86 -8.51 -12.82
N GLY A 26 -3.67 -8.51 -13.44
CA GLY A 26 -2.92 -9.73 -13.76
C GLY A 26 -2.38 -10.48 -12.54
N GLU A 27 -1.87 -9.78 -11.54
CA GLU A 27 -1.29 -10.38 -10.34
C GLU A 27 -1.65 -9.56 -9.09
N PHE A 28 -2.08 -10.25 -8.03
CA PHE A 28 -2.36 -9.66 -6.74
C PHE A 28 -1.13 -9.80 -5.83
N VAL A 29 -0.36 -8.72 -5.69
CA VAL A 29 0.85 -8.69 -4.86
C VAL A 29 0.68 -7.71 -3.71
N ARG A 30 1.06 -8.16 -2.50
CA ARG A 30 1.15 -7.30 -1.32
C ARG A 30 2.60 -6.94 -1.04
N LEU A 31 2.82 -5.71 -0.61
CA LEU A 31 4.13 -5.16 -0.27
C LEU A 31 4.10 -4.64 1.17
N GLU A 32 5.16 -4.91 1.90
CA GLU A 32 5.37 -4.32 3.23
C GLU A 32 6.05 -2.95 3.09
N CYS A 33 5.48 -1.96 3.75
CA CYS A 33 6.00 -0.61 3.84
C CYS A 33 6.26 -0.29 5.31
N ARG A 34 7.54 -0.25 5.67
CA ARG A 34 8.02 -0.13 7.06
C ARG A 34 8.54 1.27 7.39
N ASN A 35 8.68 2.14 6.39
CA ASN A 35 9.16 3.49 6.60
C ASN A 35 8.62 4.46 5.54
N VAL A 36 8.81 5.76 5.81
CA VAL A 36 8.30 6.86 4.98
C VAL A 36 8.94 6.88 3.58
N GLU A 37 10.22 6.51 3.44
CA GLU A 37 10.89 6.47 2.14
C GLU A 37 10.28 5.43 1.20
N GLN A 38 9.95 4.25 1.75
CA GLN A 38 9.23 3.21 1.02
C GLN A 38 7.83 3.67 0.61
N LEU A 39 7.11 4.36 1.49
CA LEU A 39 5.78 4.90 1.20
C LEU A 39 5.84 5.96 0.09
N TYR A 40 6.77 6.91 0.20
CA TYR A 40 7.00 7.94 -0.80
C TYR A 40 7.25 7.31 -2.17
N LYS A 41 8.11 6.28 -2.25
CA LYS A 41 8.39 5.55 -3.48
C LYS A 41 7.14 4.83 -4.00
N ALA A 42 6.34 4.24 -3.13
CA ALA A 42 5.09 3.56 -3.51
C ALA A 42 4.08 4.54 -4.13
N ILE A 43 3.92 5.74 -3.58
CA ILE A 43 3.06 6.79 -4.14
C ILE A 43 3.63 7.28 -5.48
N LYS A 44 4.93 7.64 -5.53
CA LYS A 44 5.56 8.18 -6.74
C LYS A 44 5.54 7.22 -7.92
N THR A 45 5.65 5.92 -7.66
CA THR A 45 5.63 4.88 -8.69
C THR A 45 4.21 4.43 -9.05
N LEU A 46 3.17 4.98 -8.41
CA LEU A 46 1.77 4.56 -8.56
C LEU A 46 1.51 3.11 -8.15
N THR A 47 2.37 2.55 -7.29
CA THR A 47 2.12 1.29 -6.58
C THR A 47 0.84 1.44 -5.75
N VAL A 48 0.71 2.57 -5.04
CA VAL A 48 -0.55 3.03 -4.41
C VAL A 48 -0.98 4.32 -5.09
N ARG A 49 -2.28 4.43 -5.37
CA ARG A 49 -2.89 5.62 -6.00
C ARG A 49 -4.35 5.80 -5.57
N GLY A 50 -4.87 6.99 -5.85
CA GLY A 50 -6.22 7.43 -5.45
C GLY A 50 -6.17 8.30 -4.20
N ALA A 51 -6.83 9.47 -4.25
CA ALA A 51 -6.73 10.47 -3.18
C ALA A 51 -7.10 9.93 -1.78
N PRO A 52 -8.18 9.13 -1.61
CA PRO A 52 -8.50 8.54 -0.31
C PRO A 52 -7.43 7.57 0.20
N ALA A 53 -6.87 6.75 -0.69
CA ALA A 53 -5.83 5.78 -0.35
C ALA A 53 -4.54 6.48 0.07
N ILE A 54 -4.15 7.54 -0.65
CA ILE A 54 -2.98 8.36 -0.30
C ILE A 54 -3.19 9.08 1.03
N GLY A 55 -4.40 9.56 1.34
CA GLY A 55 -4.68 10.28 2.58
C GLY A 55 -4.70 9.41 3.84
N VAL A 56 -4.88 8.10 3.71
CA VAL A 56 -4.85 7.13 4.83
C VAL A 56 -3.44 6.57 5.07
N ALA A 57 -2.58 6.62 4.05
CA ALA A 57 -1.26 6.00 4.06
C ALA A 57 -0.22 6.77 4.90
#